data_AF-A0A7X1BU46-F1
#
_entry.id   AF-A0A7X1BU46-F1
#
_cell.length_a   1.000
_cell.length_b   1.000
_cell.length_c   1.000
_cell.angle_alpha   90.00
_cell.angle_beta   90.00
_cell.angle_gamma   90.00
#
_symmetry.space_group_name_H-M   'P 1'
#
loop_
_entity.id
_entity.type
_entity.pdbx_description
1 polymer ?
#
loop_
_entity_poly.entity_id
_entity_poly.type
_entity_poly.pdbx_seq_one_letter_code
_entity_poly.pdbx_strand_id
1 'polypeptide(L)'
;EQRANLVAKIGENINIRRVAILEGEAVGSYLHGARIGVLVAAEGASEELIKHIAMHVAASKPEYVNPTDVPADVVEREHQIQLDIAMQSGKPREIAEKMV
;
A
#
# COMPACT_ATOMS: atom_id res chain seq x y z
N GLU A 1 -14.12 7.43 -28.59
CA GLU A 1 -15.57 7.46 -28.88
C GLU A 1 -16.42 6.74 -27.84
N GLN A 2 -16.08 5.51 -27.44
CA GLN A 2 -16.88 4.71 -26.47
C GLN A 2 -17.17 5.41 -25.13
N ARG A 3 -16.17 6.04 -24.49
CA ARG A 3 -16.37 6.80 -23.24
C ARG A 3 -17.39 7.93 -23.40
N ALA A 4 -17.26 8.72 -24.47
CA ALA A 4 -18.15 9.86 -24.73
C ALA A 4 -19.60 9.39 -24.95
N ASN A 5 -19.78 8.27 -25.67
CA ASN A 5 -21.11 7.67 -25.88
C ASN A 5 -21.74 7.20 -24.55
N LEU A 6 -20.95 6.59 -23.66
CA LEU A 6 -21.42 6.19 -22.33
C LEU A 6 -21.81 7.39 -21.46
N VAL A 7 -20.98 8.44 -21.45
CA VAL A 7 -21.28 9.69 -20.72
C VAL A 7 -22.57 10.32 -21.25
N ALA A 8 -22.74 10.40 -22.57
CA ALA A 8 -23.95 10.95 -23.19
C ALA A 8 -25.20 10.12 -22.86
N LYS A 9 -25.08 8.79 -22.79
CA LYS A 9 -26.22 7.89 -22.49
C LYS A 9 -26.57 7.85 -21.00
N ILE A 10 -25.58 7.86 -20.11
CA ILE A 10 -25.76 7.68 -18.66
C ILE A 10 -25.99 9.04 -17.97
N GLY A 11 -25.37 10.12 -18.47
CA GLY A 11 -25.44 11.45 -17.85
C GLY A 11 -24.49 11.65 -16.68
N GLU A 12 -23.56 10.71 -16.43
CA GLU A 12 -22.54 10.81 -15.39
C GLU A 12 -21.14 11.03 -15.97
N ASN A 13 -20.28 11.72 -15.22
CA ASN A 13 -18.89 11.95 -15.62
C ASN A 13 -18.04 10.68 -15.38
N ILE A 14 -17.72 9.95 -16.46
CA ILE A 14 -16.95 8.71 -16.41
C ILE A 14 -15.54 8.94 -16.97
N ASN A 15 -14.51 8.59 -16.20
CA ASN A 15 -13.11 8.74 -16.60
C ASN A 15 -12.27 7.53 -16.17
N ILE A 16 -11.27 7.16 -17.00
CA ILE A 16 -10.21 6.22 -16.60
C ILE A 16 -9.20 7.02 -15.79
N ARG A 17 -9.17 6.83 -14.46
CA ARG A 17 -8.37 7.66 -13.56
C ARG A 17 -6.90 7.26 -13.50
N ARG A 18 -6.61 5.96 -13.41
CA ARG A 18 -5.26 5.41 -13.21
C ARG A 18 -5.18 3.99 -13.74
N VAL A 19 -3.99 3.61 -14.21
CA VAL A 19 -3.64 2.26 -14.64
C VAL A 19 -2.21 1.96 -14.17
N ALA A 20 -1.97 0.72 -13.77
CA ALA A 20 -0.66 0.19 -13.43
C ALA A 20 -0.61 -1.27 -13.87
N ILE A 21 0.59 -1.76 -14.17
CA ILE A 21 0.85 -3.15 -14.55
C ILE A 21 1.86 -3.70 -13.55
N LEU A 22 1.67 -4.96 -13.14
CA LEU A 22 2.60 -5.70 -12.30
C LEU A 22 2.98 -6.99 -13.05
N GLU A 23 4.28 -7.24 -13.13
CA GLU A 23 4.86 -8.42 -13.77
C GLU A 23 5.62 -9.26 -12.72
N GLY A 24 5.74 -10.55 -12.97
CA GLY A 24 6.46 -11.51 -12.12
C GLY A 24 6.24 -12.95 -12.57
N GLU A 25 6.92 -13.92 -11.96
CA GLU A 25 6.82 -15.35 -12.32
C GLU A 25 5.39 -15.87 -12.21
N ALA A 26 4.76 -15.69 -11.04
CA ALA A 26 3.36 -15.98 -10.80
C ALA A 26 2.65 -14.74 -10.30
N VAL A 27 1.56 -14.35 -10.96
CA VAL A 27 0.75 -13.18 -10.59
C VAL A 27 -0.67 -13.63 -10.23
N GLY A 28 -1.12 -13.24 -9.05
CA GLY A 28 -2.48 -13.44 -8.58
C GLY A 28 -3.19 -12.13 -8.29
N SER A 29 -4.51 -12.19 -8.20
CA SER A 29 -5.35 -11.03 -7.93
C SER A 29 -6.44 -11.33 -6.91
N TYR A 30 -6.88 -10.30 -6.20
CA TYR A 30 -8.04 -10.36 -5.34
C TYR A 30 -8.90 -9.10 -5.49
N LEU A 31 -10.21 -9.30 -5.60
CA LEU A 31 -11.21 -8.24 -5.67
C LEU A 31 -12.11 -8.32 -4.43
N HIS A 32 -12.14 -7.24 -3.65
CA HIS A 32 -13.09 -7.07 -2.56
C HIS A 32 -14.31 -6.28 -3.06
N GLY A 33 -15.20 -6.98 -3.75
CA GLY A 33 -16.28 -6.38 -4.51
C GLY A 33 -15.76 -5.47 -5.63
N ALA A 34 -16.40 -4.32 -5.84
CA ALA A 34 -16.00 -3.35 -6.88
C ALA A 34 -15.13 -2.20 -6.34
N ARG A 35 -14.81 -2.17 -5.04
CA ARG A 35 -14.15 -1.03 -4.38
C ARG A 35 -12.64 -1.16 -4.28
N ILE A 36 -12.13 -2.38 -4.07
CA ILE A 36 -10.71 -2.65 -3.87
C ILE A 36 -10.28 -3.82 -4.75
N GLY A 37 -9.19 -3.63 -5.48
CA GLY A 37 -8.51 -4.68 -6.22
C GLY A 37 -7.02 -4.66 -5.91
N VAL A 38 -6.43 -5.84 -5.80
CA VAL A 38 -5.01 -6.05 -5.50
C VAL A 38 -4.41 -7.03 -6.50
N LEU A 39 -3.18 -6.75 -6.92
CA LEU A 39 -2.32 -7.66 -7.65
C LEU A 39 -1.13 -8.03 -6.75
N VAL A 40 -0.72 -9.30 -6.78
CA VAL A 40 0.47 -9.80 -6.09
C VAL A 40 1.27 -10.64 -7.07
N ALA A 41 2.56 -10.33 -7.21
CA ALA A 41 3.54 -11.14 -7.92
C ALA A 41 4.40 -11.88 -6.89
N ALA A 42 4.68 -13.16 -7.13
CA ALA A 42 5.49 -13.99 -6.26
C ALA A 42 6.28 -15.05 -7.05
N GLU A 43 7.38 -15.49 -6.46
CA GLU A 43 8.21 -16.60 -6.93
C GLU A 43 8.06 -17.77 -5.95
N GLY A 44 7.98 -19.01 -6.46
CA GLY A 44 7.88 -20.21 -5.63
C GLY A 44 6.62 -20.34 -4.75
N ALA A 45 5.56 -19.59 -5.04
CA ALA A 45 4.29 -19.63 -4.30
C ALA A 45 3.17 -20.32 -5.10
N SER A 46 2.30 -21.05 -4.41
CA SER A 46 1.08 -21.60 -5.04
C SER A 46 0.05 -20.50 -5.33
N GLU A 47 -0.83 -20.73 -6.30
CA GLU A 47 -1.93 -19.79 -6.60
C GLU A 47 -2.80 -19.48 -5.38
N GLU A 48 -3.05 -20.48 -4.53
CA GLU A 48 -3.82 -20.31 -3.30
C GLU A 48 -3.10 -19.38 -2.31
N LEU A 49 -1.79 -19.54 -2.13
CA LEU A 49 -0.99 -18.67 -1.27
C LEU A 49 -0.99 -17.23 -1.80
N ILE A 50 -0.78 -17.04 -3.10
CA ILE A 50 -0.78 -15.70 -3.72
C ILE A 50 -2.14 -15.02 -3.52
N LYS A 51 -3.25 -15.77 -3.67
CA LYS A 51 -4.60 -15.26 -3.40
C LYS A 51 -4.76 -14.84 -1.94
N HIS A 52 -4.30 -15.65 -0.98
CA HIS A 52 -4.36 -15.30 0.45
C HIS A 52 -3.53 -14.07 0.79
N ILE A 53 -2.35 -13.91 0.18
CA ILE A 53 -1.53 -12.70 0.33
C ILE A 53 -2.26 -11.49 -0.28
N ALA A 54 -2.89 -11.63 -1.46
CA ALA A 54 -3.66 -10.55 -2.08
C ALA A 54 -4.86 -10.12 -1.20
N MET A 55 -5.50 -11.07 -0.51
CA MET A 55 -6.53 -10.79 0.49
C MET A 55 -5.97 -10.03 1.70
N HIS A 56 -4.80 -10.42 2.20
CA HIS A 56 -4.12 -9.73 3.30
C HIS A 56 -3.78 -8.28 2.91
N VAL A 57 -3.19 -8.06 1.74
CA VAL A 57 -2.85 -6.71 1.24
C VAL A 57 -4.11 -5.85 1.12
N ALA A 58 -5.22 -6.41 0.62
CA ALA A 58 -6.49 -5.68 0.51
C ALA A 58 -7.03 -5.22 1.88
N ALA A 59 -6.81 -6.00 2.94
CA ALA A 59 -7.27 -5.70 4.28
C ALA A 59 -6.32 -4.77 5.06
N SER A 60 -5.01 -5.05 5.02
CA SER A 60 -3.99 -4.41 5.86
C SER A 60 -3.31 -3.20 5.21
N LYS A 61 -3.39 -3.06 3.88
CA LYS A 61 -2.82 -1.94 3.11
C LYS A 61 -1.32 -1.69 3.40
N PRO A 62 -0.44 -2.71 3.33
CA PRO A 62 0.99 -2.47 3.45
C PRO A 62 1.47 -1.56 2.31
N GLU A 63 2.33 -0.61 2.63
CA GLU A 63 2.94 0.29 1.64
C GLU A 63 4.25 -0.25 1.06
N TYR A 64 4.88 -1.20 1.76
CA TYR A 64 6.16 -1.79 1.42
C TYR A 64 6.10 -3.32 1.59
N VAL A 65 6.94 -4.05 0.86
CA VAL A 65 6.99 -5.52 0.92
C VAL A 65 7.79 -5.97 2.15
N ASN A 66 8.96 -5.37 2.36
CA ASN A 66 9.85 -5.64 3.50
C ASN A 66 10.09 -4.37 4.33
N PRO A 67 10.44 -4.50 5.63
CA PRO A 67 10.82 -3.34 6.45
C PRO A 67 12.01 -2.55 5.90
N THR A 68 12.93 -3.21 5.21
CA THR A 68 14.11 -2.60 4.60
C THR A 68 13.80 -1.80 3.33
N ASP A 69 12.59 -1.95 2.77
CA ASP A 69 12.18 -1.22 1.56
C ASP A 69 11.68 0.19 1.89
N VAL A 70 11.50 0.51 3.18
CA VAL A 70 11.12 1.85 3.63
C VAL A 70 12.30 2.81 3.37
N PRO A 71 12.10 3.93 2.64
CA PRO A 71 13.15 4.89 2.38
C PRO A 71 13.76 5.43 3.68
N ALA A 72 15.09 5.48 3.73
CA ALA A 72 15.82 5.92 4.92
C ALA A 72 15.46 7.36 5.35
N ASP A 73 15.12 8.24 4.39
CA ASP A 73 14.71 9.61 4.67
C ASP A 73 13.30 9.68 5.30
N VAL A 74 12.42 8.72 5.01
CA VAL A 74 11.12 8.59 5.66
C VAL A 74 11.30 8.12 7.10
N VAL A 75 12.14 7.10 7.31
CA VAL A 75 12.44 6.58 8.65
C VAL A 75 13.10 7.63 9.53
N GLU A 76 14.13 8.31 9.05
CA GLU A 76 14.85 9.34 9.81
C GLU A 76 13.94 10.51 10.18
N ARG A 77 13.09 10.94 9.24
CA ARG A 77 12.12 12.01 9.49
C ARG A 77 11.12 11.61 10.57
N GLU A 78 10.56 10.40 10.49
CA GLU A 78 9.62 9.91 11.49
C GLU A 78 10.29 9.71 12.85
N HIS A 79 11.51 9.18 12.89
CA HIS A 79 12.31 9.03 14.10
C HIS A 79 12.52 10.38 14.81
N GLN A 80 12.91 11.43 14.08
CA GLN A 80 13.09 12.76 14.66
C GLN A 80 11.77 13.33 15.22
N ILE A 81 10.66 13.15 14.51
CA ILE A 81 9.33 13.58 14.96
C ILE A 81 8.96 12.87 16.28
N GLN A 82 9.12 11.55 16.34
CA GLN A 82 8.79 10.78 17.54
C GLN A 82 9.73 11.10 18.72
N LEU A 83 11.00 11.36 18.45
CA LEU A 83 11.97 11.79 19.45
C LEU A 83 11.58 13.14 20.06
N ASP A 84 11.19 14.11 19.23
CA ASP A 84 10.75 15.43 19.70
C ASP A 84 9.49 15.32 20.58
N ILE A 85 8.52 14.48 20.18
CA ILE A 85 7.31 14.20 20.97
C ILE A 85 7.69 13.59 22.34
N ALA A 86 8.59 12.60 22.35
CA ALA A 86 9.03 11.94 23.58
C ALA A 86 9.78 12.92 24.50
N MET A 87 10.67 13.75 23.96
CA MET A 87 11.40 14.76 24.71
C MET A 87 10.47 15.83 25.30
N GLN A 88 9.46 16.28 24.54
CA GLN A 88 8.47 17.25 25.02
C GLN A 88 7.61 16.70 26.18
N SER A 89 7.51 15.38 26.33
CA SER A 89 6.84 14.74 27.48
C SER A 89 7.68 14.73 28.77
N GLY A 90 8.88 15.32 28.74
CA GLY A 90 9.78 15.45 29.90
C GLY A 90 10.66 14.23 30.16
N LYS A 91 10.74 13.27 29.23
CA LYS A 91 11.60 12.09 29.35
C LYS A 91 13.08 12.48 29.15
N PRO A 92 14.02 11.87 29.90
CA PRO A 92 15.44 12.01 29.60
C PRO A 92 15.78 11.51 28.20
N ARG A 93 16.78 12.12 27.56
CA ARG A 93 17.19 11.81 26.18
C ARG A 93 17.44 10.33 25.92
N GLU A 94 18.21 9.67 26.78
CA GLU A 94 18.52 8.24 26.63
C GLU A 94 17.27 7.35 26.71
N ILE A 95 16.25 7.75 27.48
CA ILE A 95 14.97 7.02 27.57
C ILE A 95 14.13 7.30 26.32
N ALA A 96 14.12 8.53 25.83
CA ALA A 96 13.42 8.89 24.60
C ALA A 96 13.99 8.16 23.38
N GLU A 97 15.33 8.17 23.21
CA GLU A 97 16.02 7.48 22.10
C GLU A 97 15.85 5.96 22.13
N LYS A 98 15.65 5.34 23.30
CA LYS A 98 15.43 3.88 23.40
C LYS A 98 13.98 3.48 23.14
N MET A 99 13.04 4.40 23.33
CA MET A 99 11.62 4.16 23.11
C MET A 99 11.21 4.30 21.64
N VAL A 100 11.89 5.20 20.93
CA VAL A 100 11.74 5.43 19.49
C VAL A 100 12.59 4.43 18.73
#